data_AF-A0A2X2TWD1-F1
#
_entry.id   AF-A0A2X2TWD1-F1
#
_cell.length_a   1.000
_cell.length_b   1.000
_cell.length_c   1.000
_cell.angle_alpha   90.00
_cell.angle_beta   90.00
_cell.angle_gamma   90.00
#
_symmetry.space_group_name_H-M   'P 1'
#
loop_
_entity.id
_entity.type
_entity.pdbx_description
1 polymer ?
#
loop_
_entity_poly.entity_id
_entity_poly.type
_entity_poly.pdbx_seq_one_letter_code
_entity_poly.pdbx_strand_id
1 'polypeptide(L)'
;MESTVLRKTLEGYLELLKKNLEVVSVEELKTKYKRPYDELRHNISAAATAYVKQVTLENIRIRADFMQEAQPLIQSTIDQSGILKQISAAAFKRQDITEIDRLAFDLKEQIHQALLPFYDRHIRLYLDEACFENPPKAPKFYNEATGCIWRNDTWTPMDLDNKAVLLPALDKPKAA
;
A
#
# COMPACT_ATOMS: atom_id res chain seq x y z
N MET A 1 9.80 2.95 -9.93
CA MET A 1 11.29 2.87 -10.01
C MET A 1 11.85 2.21 -8.75
N GLU A 2 11.46 2.66 -7.55
CA GLU A 2 11.88 2.05 -6.27
C GLU A 2 11.40 0.60 -6.09
N SER A 3 10.13 0.30 -6.39
CA SER A 3 9.58 -1.07 -6.35
C SER A 3 10.34 -2.04 -7.25
N THR A 4 10.80 -1.60 -8.43
CA THR A 4 11.61 -2.41 -9.35
C THR A 4 12.98 -2.75 -8.76
N VAL A 5 13.62 -1.81 -8.05
CA VAL A 5 14.91 -2.06 -7.40
C VAL A 5 14.74 -3.05 -6.24
N LEU A 6 13.73 -2.82 -5.38
CA LEU A 6 13.42 -3.73 -4.27
C LEU A 6 13.10 -5.14 -4.75
N ARG A 7 12.32 -5.27 -5.83
CA ARG A 7 12.00 -6.56 -6.45
C ARG A 7 13.25 -7.30 -6.92
N LYS A 8 14.14 -6.62 -7.65
CA LYS A 8 15.39 -7.22 -8.15
C LYS A 8 16.32 -7.65 -7.01
N THR A 9 16.42 -6.85 -5.95
CA THR A 9 17.20 -7.20 -4.76
C THR A 9 16.66 -8.47 -4.10
N LEU A 10 15.34 -8.56 -3.91
CA LEU A 10 14.69 -9.75 -3.37
C LEU A 10 14.92 -10.97 -4.27
N GLU A 11 14.67 -10.84 -5.57
CA GLU A 11 14.88 -11.89 -6.59
C GLU A 11 16.30 -12.45 -6.53
N GLY A 12 17.32 -11.58 -6.41
CA GLY A 12 18.71 -12.01 -6.24
C GLY A 12 18.96 -12.87 -5.00
N TYR A 13 18.37 -12.52 -3.85
CA TYR A 13 18.49 -13.33 -2.64
C TYR A 13 17.72 -14.65 -2.72
N LEU A 14 16.55 -14.66 -3.38
CA LEU A 14 15.77 -15.88 -3.59
C LEU A 14 16.53 -16.86 -4.50
N GLU A 15 17.11 -16.37 -5.60
CA GLU A 15 17.93 -17.17 -6.50
C GLU A 15 19.19 -17.73 -5.80
N LEU A 16 19.81 -16.93 -4.93
CA LEU A 16 20.94 -17.42 -4.11
C LEU A 16 20.50 -18.54 -3.17
N LEU A 17 19.35 -18.39 -2.49
CA LEU A 17 18.82 -19.45 -1.62
C LEU A 17 18.48 -20.71 -2.42
N LYS A 18 17.86 -20.57 -3.58
CA LYS A 18 17.51 -21.67 -4.47
C LYS A 18 18.75 -22.47 -4.88
N LYS A 19 19.79 -21.79 -5.36
CA LYS A 19 21.08 -22.42 -5.72
C LYS A 19 21.71 -23.15 -4.53
N ASN A 20 21.69 -22.55 -3.35
CA ASN A 20 22.24 -23.19 -2.14
C ASN A 20 21.50 -24.50 -1.81
N LEU A 21 20.19 -24.55 -1.98
CA LEU A 21 19.37 -25.74 -1.72
C LEU A 21 19.53 -26.84 -2.77
N GLU A 22 19.96 -26.49 -3.99
CA GLU A 22 20.28 -27.46 -5.04
C GLU A 22 21.59 -28.21 -4.78
N VAL A 23 22.55 -27.57 -4.11
CA VAL A 23 23.91 -28.13 -3.91
C VAL A 23 24.19 -28.62 -2.49
N VAL A 24 23.45 -28.14 -1.49
CA VAL A 24 23.73 -28.41 -0.08
C VAL A 24 22.42 -28.71 0.66
N SER A 25 22.46 -29.71 1.54
CA SER A 25 21.30 -30.05 2.36
C SER A 25 20.94 -28.93 3.35
N VAL A 26 19.67 -28.83 3.73
CA VAL A 26 19.22 -27.85 4.74
C VAL A 26 19.93 -28.04 6.08
N GLU A 27 20.30 -29.27 6.43
CA GLU A 27 21.05 -29.60 7.65
C GLU A 27 22.46 -28.99 7.63
N GLU A 28 23.17 -29.13 6.51
CA GLU A 28 24.50 -28.53 6.33
C GLU A 28 24.44 -27.00 6.30
N LEU A 29 23.40 -26.42 5.70
CA LEU A 29 23.15 -24.98 5.73
C LEU A 29 22.95 -24.46 7.16
N LYS A 30 22.27 -25.22 8.02
CA LYS A 30 22.01 -24.85 9.42
C LYS A 30 23.20 -25.11 10.35
N THR A 31 24.18 -25.90 9.94
CA THR A 31 25.32 -26.30 10.75
C THR A 31 26.63 -25.72 10.21
N LYS A 32 27.20 -26.32 9.17
CA LYS A 32 28.47 -25.95 8.55
C LYS A 32 28.45 -24.53 7.97
N TYR A 33 27.32 -24.13 7.37
CA TYR A 33 27.14 -22.81 6.74
C TYR A 33 26.16 -21.91 7.52
N LYS A 34 26.00 -22.14 8.82
CA LYS A 34 24.98 -21.47 9.64
C LYS A 34 24.98 -19.95 9.50
N ARG A 35 26.14 -19.31 9.67
CA ARG A 35 26.26 -17.85 9.65
C ARG A 35 25.81 -17.23 8.32
N PRO A 36 26.37 -17.61 7.16
CA PRO A 36 25.92 -17.06 5.87
C PRO A 36 24.47 -17.46 5.54
N TYR A 37 24.00 -18.62 5.99
CA TYR A 37 22.59 -19.02 5.81
C TYR A 37 21.63 -18.15 6.63
N ASP A 38 21.92 -17.90 7.90
CA ASP A 38 21.11 -17.04 8.77
C ASP A 38 21.09 -15.59 8.25
N GLU A 39 22.23 -15.08 7.77
CA GLU A 39 22.33 -13.76 7.14
C GLU A 39 21.49 -13.67 5.86
N LEU A 40 21.57 -14.68 4.99
CA LEU A 40 20.73 -14.75 3.79
C LEU A 40 19.23 -14.75 4.14
N ARG A 41 18.83 -15.51 5.16
CA ARG A 41 17.42 -15.53 5.61
C ARG A 41 16.97 -14.18 6.13
N HIS A 42 17.83 -13.48 6.88
CA HIS A 42 17.54 -12.13 7.33
C HIS A 42 17.38 -11.17 6.15
N ASN A 43 18.30 -11.22 5.19
CA ASN A 43 18.26 -10.38 3.99
C ASN A 43 17.00 -10.63 3.14
N ILE A 44 16.60 -11.89 2.96
CA ILE A 44 15.34 -12.24 2.29
C ILE A 44 14.15 -11.65 3.05
N SER A 45 14.10 -11.79 4.38
CA SER A 45 13.00 -11.27 5.19
C SER A 45 12.91 -9.74 5.10
N ALA A 46 14.04 -9.05 5.20
CA ALA A 46 14.12 -7.60 5.12
C ALA A 46 13.73 -7.08 3.73
N ALA A 47 14.29 -7.69 2.67
CA ALA A 47 13.98 -7.33 1.29
C ALA A 47 12.52 -7.61 0.92
N ALA A 48 11.96 -8.76 1.35
CA ALA A 48 10.55 -9.08 1.16
C ALA A 48 9.64 -8.09 1.87
N THR A 49 9.96 -7.74 3.13
CA THR A 49 9.20 -6.74 3.89
C THR A 49 9.21 -5.39 3.19
N ALA A 50 10.39 -4.91 2.77
CA ALA A 50 10.52 -3.63 2.07
C ALA A 50 9.77 -3.63 0.74
N TYR A 51 9.93 -4.68 -0.07
CA TYR A 51 9.27 -4.82 -1.37
C TYR A 51 7.74 -4.86 -1.22
N VAL A 52 7.22 -5.74 -0.36
CA VAL A 52 5.77 -5.92 -0.15
C VAL A 52 5.17 -4.64 0.42
N LYS A 53 5.81 -4.01 1.40
CA LYS A 53 5.36 -2.72 1.94
C LYS A 53 5.28 -1.64 0.86
N GLN A 54 6.30 -1.55 0.00
CA GLN A 54 6.31 -0.59 -1.10
C GLN A 54 5.13 -0.84 -2.05
N VAL A 55 4.92 -2.09 -2.50
CA VAL A 55 3.86 -2.42 -3.46
C VAL A 55 2.47 -2.18 -2.87
N THR A 56 2.25 -2.68 -1.65
CA THR A 56 0.94 -2.64 -0.96
C THR A 56 0.49 -1.24 -0.61
N LEU A 57 1.42 -0.33 -0.30
CA LEU A 57 1.10 1.04 0.10
C LEU A 57 1.28 2.07 -1.01
N GLU A 58 1.79 1.66 -2.17
CA GLU A 58 1.94 2.56 -3.32
C GLU A 58 0.58 3.15 -3.74
N ASN A 59 0.55 4.48 -3.89
CA ASN A 59 -0.63 5.30 -4.22
C ASN A 59 -1.71 5.36 -3.12
N ILE A 60 -1.46 4.81 -1.93
CA ILE A 60 -2.30 5.09 -0.76
C ILE A 60 -1.91 6.46 -0.20
N ARG A 61 -2.89 7.36 -0.12
CA ARG A 61 -2.69 8.71 0.43
C ARG A 61 -3.67 8.95 1.58
N ILE A 62 -3.13 9.14 2.77
CA ILE A 62 -3.89 9.47 3.98
C ILE A 62 -3.10 10.58 4.69
N ARG A 63 -3.78 11.65 5.09
CA ARG A 63 -3.17 12.71 5.89
C ARG A 63 -2.92 12.23 7.32
N ALA A 64 -1.87 12.76 7.93
CA ALA A 64 -1.38 12.32 9.23
C ALA A 64 -2.45 12.40 10.35
N ASP A 65 -3.30 13.41 10.31
CA ASP A 65 -4.41 13.62 11.25
C ASP A 65 -5.50 12.55 11.18
N PHE A 66 -5.61 11.83 10.07
CA PHE A 66 -6.55 10.72 9.91
C PHE A 66 -5.91 9.34 10.11
N MET A 67 -4.60 9.27 10.40
CA MET A 67 -3.91 7.98 10.55
C MET A 67 -4.40 7.17 11.75
N GLN A 68 -4.85 7.81 12.83
CA GLN A 68 -5.43 7.11 13.99
C GLN A 68 -6.68 6.31 13.61
N GLU A 69 -7.43 6.78 12.60
CA GLU A 69 -8.64 6.13 12.11
C GLU A 69 -8.32 5.08 11.03
N ALA A 70 -7.39 5.38 10.12
CA ALA A 70 -7.08 4.51 9.00
C ALA A 70 -6.15 3.34 9.36
N GLN A 71 -5.19 3.55 10.27
CA GLN A 71 -4.19 2.53 10.63
C GLN A 71 -4.84 1.23 11.15
N PRO A 72 -5.85 1.26 12.04
CA PRO A 72 -6.54 0.04 12.46
C PRO A 72 -7.20 -0.73 11.33
N LEU A 73 -7.76 -0.04 10.31
CA LEU A 73 -8.37 -0.67 9.15
C LEU A 73 -7.32 -1.42 8.31
N ILE A 74 -6.18 -0.77 8.07
CA ILE A 74 -5.06 -1.38 7.33
C ILE A 74 -4.51 -2.58 8.10
N GLN A 75 -4.25 -2.41 9.40
CA GLN A 75 -3.68 -3.48 10.23
C GLN A 75 -4.63 -4.68 10.33
N SER A 76 -5.91 -4.45 10.58
CA SER A 76 -6.92 -5.50 10.63
C SER A 76 -7.01 -6.26 9.30
N THR A 77 -6.92 -5.55 8.18
CA THR A 77 -6.93 -6.18 6.84
C THR A 77 -5.71 -7.06 6.64
N ILE A 78 -4.52 -6.57 7.01
CA ILE A 78 -3.27 -7.35 6.95
C ILE A 78 -3.38 -8.62 7.80
N ASP A 79 -3.83 -8.49 9.04
CA ASP A 79 -3.91 -9.60 10.00
C ASP A 79 -4.90 -10.68 9.55
N GLN A 80 -6.05 -10.28 8.99
CA GLN A 80 -7.10 -11.19 8.52
C GLN A 80 -6.78 -11.83 7.16
N SER A 81 -5.98 -11.18 6.32
CA SER A 81 -5.68 -11.68 4.97
C SER A 81 -4.94 -13.02 4.95
N GLY A 82 -4.11 -13.29 5.96
CA GLY A 82 -3.16 -14.41 5.97
C GLY A 82 -2.06 -14.32 4.90
N ILE A 83 -2.01 -13.26 4.10
CA ILE A 83 -1.12 -13.12 2.94
C ILE A 83 0.35 -13.08 3.36
N LEU A 84 0.69 -12.42 4.48
CA LEU A 84 2.07 -12.37 4.95
C LEU A 84 2.67 -13.76 5.22
N LYS A 85 1.85 -14.72 5.68
CA LYS A 85 2.27 -16.12 5.85
C LYS A 85 2.51 -16.80 4.51
N GLN A 86 1.68 -16.51 3.50
CA GLN A 86 1.83 -17.02 2.14
C GLN A 86 3.09 -16.47 1.48
N ILE A 87 3.37 -15.18 1.64
CA ILE A 87 4.60 -14.52 1.15
C ILE A 87 5.83 -15.16 1.79
N SER A 88 5.80 -15.40 3.11
CA SER A 88 6.89 -16.10 3.80
C SER A 88 7.11 -17.51 3.22
N ALA A 89 6.03 -18.25 2.93
CA ALA A 89 6.13 -19.55 2.29
C ALA A 89 6.68 -19.47 0.85
N ALA A 90 6.24 -18.49 0.07
CA ALA A 90 6.73 -18.25 -1.29
C ALA A 90 8.24 -17.96 -1.28
N ALA A 91 8.70 -17.11 -0.36
CA ALA A 91 10.12 -16.76 -0.24
C ALA A 91 11.00 -17.94 0.23
N PHE A 92 10.60 -18.62 1.31
CA PHE A 92 11.48 -19.61 1.98
C PHE A 92 11.27 -21.06 1.57
N LYS A 93 10.12 -21.42 0.99
CA LYS A 93 9.86 -22.79 0.52
C LYS A 93 9.94 -22.95 -0.99
N ARG A 94 9.55 -21.93 -1.74
CA ARG A 94 9.44 -22.00 -3.21
C ARG A 94 10.44 -21.09 -3.93
N GLN A 95 10.98 -20.07 -3.25
CA GLN A 95 11.83 -19.04 -3.81
C GLN A 95 11.19 -18.35 -5.03
N ASP A 96 9.87 -18.16 -5.01
CA ASP A 96 9.09 -17.70 -6.16
C ASP A 96 8.76 -16.21 -6.04
N ILE A 97 9.46 -15.38 -6.82
CA ILE A 97 9.23 -13.93 -6.86
C ILE A 97 7.89 -13.58 -7.52
N THR A 98 7.44 -14.34 -8.52
CA THR A 98 6.18 -14.07 -9.23
C THR A 98 4.98 -14.35 -8.33
N GLU A 99 5.06 -15.37 -7.49
CA GLU A 99 4.06 -15.60 -6.45
C GLU A 99 4.05 -14.48 -5.40
N ILE A 100 5.23 -13.99 -4.98
CA ILE A 100 5.33 -12.85 -4.06
C ILE A 100 4.72 -11.58 -4.67
N ASP A 101 4.99 -11.31 -5.96
CA ASP A 101 4.40 -10.18 -6.68
C ASP A 101 2.86 -10.26 -6.59
N ARG A 102 2.29 -11.42 -6.95
CA ARG A 102 0.84 -11.64 -6.95
C ARG A 102 0.24 -11.45 -5.56
N LEU A 103 0.83 -12.05 -4.54
CA LEU A 103 0.40 -11.92 -3.15
C LEU A 103 0.48 -10.47 -2.65
N ALA A 104 1.51 -9.71 -3.05
CA ALA A 104 1.62 -8.30 -2.70
C ALA A 104 0.54 -7.45 -3.38
N PHE A 105 0.17 -7.75 -4.63
CA PHE A 105 -0.96 -7.12 -5.31
C PHE A 105 -2.29 -7.48 -4.66
N ASP A 106 -2.53 -8.75 -4.33
CA ASP A 106 -3.76 -9.17 -3.66
C ASP A 106 -3.95 -8.44 -2.31
N LEU A 107 -2.85 -8.26 -1.56
CA LEU A 107 -2.89 -7.50 -0.30
C LEU A 107 -3.14 -6.00 -0.54
N LYS A 108 -2.56 -5.42 -1.60
CA LYS A 108 -2.83 -4.03 -2.02
C LYS A 108 -4.33 -3.83 -2.28
N GLU A 109 -4.95 -4.74 -3.05
CA GLU A 109 -6.37 -4.66 -3.37
C GLU A 109 -7.24 -4.78 -2.12
N GLN A 110 -6.95 -5.72 -1.22
CA GLN A 110 -7.69 -5.86 0.03
C GLN A 110 -7.61 -4.60 0.90
N ILE A 111 -6.41 -4.02 1.05
CA ILE A 111 -6.22 -2.77 1.80
C ILE A 111 -6.99 -1.62 1.13
N HIS A 112 -6.93 -1.52 -0.19
CA HIS A 112 -7.65 -0.48 -0.94
C HIS A 112 -9.16 -0.59 -0.72
N GLN A 113 -9.73 -1.80 -0.86
CA GLN A 113 -11.16 -2.05 -0.63
C GLN A 113 -11.58 -1.73 0.80
N ALA A 114 -10.76 -2.09 1.79
CA ALA A 114 -11.04 -1.77 3.20
C ALA A 114 -11.02 -0.25 3.48
N LEU A 115 -10.26 0.53 2.71
CA LEU A 115 -10.18 1.98 2.86
C LEU A 115 -11.26 2.74 2.07
N LEU A 116 -11.98 2.12 1.13
CA LEU A 116 -13.04 2.81 0.36
C LEU A 116 -14.12 3.44 1.27
N PRO A 117 -14.72 2.72 2.25
CA PRO A 117 -15.72 3.33 3.12
C PRO A 117 -15.16 4.46 3.99
N PHE A 118 -13.88 4.35 4.37
CA PHE A 118 -13.16 5.40 5.08
C PHE A 118 -13.03 6.65 4.22
N TYR A 119 -12.57 6.53 2.97
CA TYR A 119 -12.48 7.66 2.06
C TYR A 119 -13.85 8.29 1.80
N ASP A 120 -14.89 7.49 1.55
CA ASP A 120 -16.23 7.98 1.28
C ASP A 120 -16.80 8.79 2.45
N ARG A 121 -16.48 8.42 3.70
CA ARG A 121 -16.92 9.16 4.89
C ARG A 121 -16.28 10.56 4.97
N HIS A 122 -15.13 10.76 4.34
CA HIS A 122 -14.36 12.00 4.40
C HIS A 122 -14.51 12.89 3.17
N ILE A 123 -15.45 12.57 2.28
CA ILE A 123 -15.84 13.46 1.18
C ILE A 123 -16.65 14.66 1.72
N ARG A 124 -16.30 15.85 1.24
CA ARG A 124 -16.89 17.15 1.55
C ARG A 124 -17.17 17.93 0.27
N LEU A 125 -18.06 18.91 0.38
CA LEU A 125 -18.19 19.99 -0.60
C LEU A 125 -17.14 21.05 -0.29
N TYR A 126 -16.36 21.40 -1.30
CA TYR A 126 -15.37 22.47 -1.29
C TYR A 126 -15.96 23.71 -1.97
N LEU A 127 -16.12 24.77 -1.19
CA LEU A 127 -16.65 26.05 -1.63
C LEU A 127 -15.50 27.07 -1.69
N ASP A 128 -15.16 27.51 -2.89
CA ASP A 128 -14.24 28.63 -3.15
C ASP A 128 -15.02 29.92 -3.44
N GLU A 129 -14.32 31.06 -3.58
CA GLU A 129 -14.93 32.36 -3.88
C GLU A 129 -15.86 32.30 -5.11
N ALA A 130 -15.53 31.46 -6.10
CA ALA A 130 -16.33 31.30 -7.31
C ALA A 130 -17.71 30.66 -7.08
N CYS A 131 -17.90 29.97 -5.96
CA CYS A 131 -19.21 29.45 -5.56
C CYS A 131 -20.17 30.58 -5.14
N PHE A 132 -19.65 31.78 -4.86
CA PHE A 132 -20.40 32.96 -4.43
C PHE A 132 -20.42 34.08 -5.50
N GLU A 133 -19.84 33.84 -6.67
CA GLU A 133 -19.92 34.72 -7.85
C GLU A 133 -21.34 34.77 -8.44
N ASN A 134 -21.58 35.65 -9.43
CA ASN A 134 -22.82 35.72 -10.18
C ASN A 134 -22.59 35.50 -11.69
N PRO A 135 -23.01 34.36 -12.28
CA PRO A 135 -23.72 33.25 -11.63
C PRO A 135 -22.79 32.40 -10.75
N PRO A 136 -23.32 31.75 -9.69
CA PRO A 136 -22.51 30.93 -8.80
C PRO A 136 -22.03 29.66 -9.50
N LYS A 137 -20.78 29.28 -9.27
CA LYS A 137 -20.25 27.99 -9.72
C LYS A 137 -20.61 26.88 -8.74
N ALA A 138 -20.77 25.66 -9.25
CA ALA A 138 -21.02 24.51 -8.42
C ALA A 138 -19.81 24.21 -7.49
N PRO A 139 -20.06 23.80 -6.24
CA PRO A 139 -19.00 23.35 -5.36
C PRO A 139 -18.33 22.08 -5.90
N LYS A 140 -17.07 21.87 -5.53
CA LYS A 140 -16.29 20.69 -5.94
C LYS A 140 -16.28 19.67 -4.81
N PHE A 141 -15.97 18.41 -5.10
CA PHE A 141 -15.76 17.42 -4.04
C PHE A 141 -14.31 17.44 -3.57
N TYR A 142 -14.12 17.42 -2.25
CA TYR A 142 -12.82 17.33 -1.60
C TYR A 142 -12.83 16.20 -0.59
N ASN A 143 -11.78 15.37 -0.58
CA ASN A 143 -11.61 14.34 0.42
C ASN A 143 -10.66 14.85 1.51
N GLU A 144 -11.19 15.11 2.71
CA GLU A 144 -10.41 15.61 3.84
C GLU A 144 -9.34 14.62 4.28
N ALA A 145 -9.60 13.32 4.21
CA ALA A 145 -8.66 12.31 4.65
C ALA A 145 -7.46 12.16 3.70
N THR A 146 -7.64 12.36 2.40
CA THR A 146 -6.54 12.27 1.42
C THR A 146 -5.93 13.62 1.09
N GLY A 147 -6.65 14.71 1.36
CA GLY A 147 -6.30 16.06 0.91
C GLY A 147 -6.37 16.20 -0.61
N CYS A 148 -7.35 15.56 -1.25
CA CYS A 148 -7.51 15.58 -2.71
C CYS A 148 -8.82 16.24 -3.13
N ILE A 149 -8.80 16.94 -4.26
CA ILE A 149 -9.98 17.50 -4.91
C ILE A 149 -10.35 16.68 -6.15
N TRP A 150 -11.65 16.48 -6.38
CA TRP A 150 -12.18 15.85 -7.58
C TRP A 150 -12.19 16.84 -8.75
N ARG A 151 -11.42 16.55 -9.79
CA ARG A 151 -11.34 17.35 -11.03
C ARG A 151 -11.09 16.42 -12.20
N ASN A 152 -11.78 16.64 -13.33
CA ASN A 152 -11.62 15.87 -14.56
C ASN A 152 -11.64 14.35 -14.33
N ASP A 153 -12.63 13.88 -13.56
CA ASP A 153 -12.83 12.46 -13.20
C ASP A 153 -11.65 11.81 -12.47
N THR A 154 -10.85 12.61 -11.74
CA THR A 154 -9.72 12.11 -10.95
C THR A 154 -9.57 12.89 -9.64
N TRP A 155 -9.18 12.18 -8.57
CA TRP A 155 -8.76 12.78 -7.30
C TRP A 155 -7.32 13.30 -7.42
N THR A 156 -7.14 14.61 -7.27
CA THR A 156 -5.84 15.28 -7.38
C THR A 156 -5.44 15.93 -6.06
N PRO A 157 -4.20 15.79 -5.57
CA PRO A 157 -3.76 16.46 -4.34
C PRO A 157 -3.94 17.97 -4.45
N MET A 158 -4.51 18.58 -3.41
CA MET A 158 -4.70 20.03 -3.33
C MET A 158 -4.69 20.48 -1.88
N ASP A 159 -3.84 21.45 -1.58
CA ASP A 159 -3.87 22.12 -0.28
C ASP A 159 -5.14 22.97 -0.15
N LEU A 160 -5.68 23.03 1.06
CA LEU A 160 -6.85 23.86 1.34
C LEU A 160 -6.47 25.33 1.23
N ASP A 161 -7.24 26.09 0.45
CA ASP A 161 -7.22 27.54 0.52
C ASP A 161 -7.79 27.97 1.87
N ASN A 162 -7.11 28.88 2.56
CA ASN A 162 -7.53 29.40 3.87
C ASN A 162 -8.90 30.09 3.84
N LYS A 163 -9.37 30.47 2.65
CA LYS A 163 -10.71 31.07 2.45
C LYS A 163 -11.79 30.05 2.07
N ALA A 164 -11.41 28.80 1.78
CA ALA A 164 -12.36 27.78 1.37
C ALA A 164 -13.16 27.26 2.57
N VAL A 165 -14.43 26.97 2.33
CA VAL A 165 -15.31 26.33 3.30
C VAL A 165 -15.54 24.88 2.90
N LEU A 166 -15.37 23.96 3.85
CA LEU A 166 -15.73 22.56 3.69
C LEU A 166 -17.07 22.28 4.38
N LEU A 167 -18.02 21.75 3.61
CA LEU A 167 -19.32 21.32 4.13
C LEU A 167 -19.51 19.80 3.96
N PRO A 168 -20.27 19.13 4.86
CA PRO A 168 -20.64 17.73 4.65
C PRO A 168 -21.38 17.55 3.32
N ALA A 169 -20.98 16.55 2.52
CA ALA A 169 -21.70 16.18 1.31
C ALA A 169 -22.87 15.24 1.65
N LEU A 170 -24.11 15.65 1.34
CA LEU A 170 -25.32 14.84 1.54
C LEU A 170 -25.45 13.75 0.47
N ASP A 171 -25.11 14.08 -0.78
CA ASP A 171 -25.02 13.14 -1.90
C ASP A 171 -23.58 13.09 -2.42
N LYS A 172 -23.03 11.87 -2.51
CA LYS A 172 -21.64 11.64 -2.92
C LYS A 172 -21.59 11.23 -4.40
N PRO A 173 -20.59 11.65 -5.17
CA PRO A 173 -20.38 11.08 -6.49
C PRO A 173 -20.06 9.60 -6.31
N LYS A 174 -20.82 8.72 -6.96
CA LYS A 174 -20.45 7.30 -7.02
C LYS A 174 -19.16 7.23 -7.83
N ALA A 175 -18.09 6.70 -7.23
CA ALA A 175 -16.92 6.31 -8.01
C ALA A 175 -17.36 5.27 -9.06
N ALA A 176 -16.93 5.47 -10.31
CA ALA A 176 -17.06 4.47 -11.37
C ALA A 176 -16.11 3.29 -11.12
#